data_AF-A0A7W1X8N6-F1
#
_entry.id   AF-A0A7W1X8N6-F1
#
_cell.length_a   1.000
_cell.length_b   1.000
_cell.length_c   1.000
_cell.angle_alpha   90.00
_cell.angle_beta   90.00
_cell.angle_gamma   90.00
#
_symmetry.space_group_name_H-M   'P 1'
#
loop_
_entity.id
_entity.type
_entity.pdbx_description
1 polymer ?
#
loop_
_entity_poly.entity_id
_entity_poly.type
_entity_poly.pdbx_seq_one_letter_code
_entity_poly.pdbx_strand_id
1 'polypeptide(L)' 'MAQRLGKDWSGREIEQVIRDSRVLLETKTHLYLYHEGLDLRFPCVKDGETWVVKSVIVQGMGMEAQEE' A
#
# COMPACT_ATOMS: atom_id res chain seq x y z
N MET A 1 9.95 19.00 16.50
CA MET A 1 8.71 18.20 16.46
C MET A 1 8.48 17.80 15.02
N ALA A 2 8.46 16.51 14.70
CA ALA A 2 8.13 16.06 13.35
C ALA A 2 6.65 16.40 13.10
N GLN A 3 6.37 17.36 12.20
CA GLN A 3 5.01 17.56 11.70
C GLN A 3 4.60 16.24 11.03
N ARG A 4 3.55 15.59 11.55
CA ARG A 4 2.93 14.47 10.83
C ARG A 4 2.41 15.04 9.51
N LEU A 5 3.04 14.63 8.42
CA LEU A 5 2.62 14.98 7.07
C LEU A 5 1.38 14.15 6.74
N GLY A 6 0.19 14.68 7.03
CA GLY A 6 -1.08 14.15 6.54
C GLY A 6 -2.13 13.86 7.59
N LYS A 7 -3.31 13.46 7.10
CA LYS A 7 -4.45 13.00 7.90
C LYS A 7 -4.05 11.78 8.73
N ASP A 8 -4.46 11.71 9.99
CA ASP A 8 -4.39 10.46 10.77
C ASP A 8 -5.53 9.54 10.31
N TRP A 9 -5.18 8.41 9.71
CA TRP A 9 -6.16 7.42 9.22
C TRP A 9 -6.38 6.33 10.27
N SER A 10 -7.64 5.97 10.50
CA SER A 10 -7.98 4.76 11.25
C SER A 10 -7.79 3.49 10.41
N GLY A 11 -7.59 2.35 11.07
CA GLY A 11 -7.47 1.06 10.38
C GLY A 11 -8.68 0.72 9.49
N ARG A 12 -9.90 1.12 9.89
CA ARG A 12 -11.12 0.92 9.10
C ARG A 12 -11.14 1.77 7.83
N GLU A 13 -10.66 3.02 7.91
CA GLU A 13 -10.58 3.87 6.71
C GLU A 13 -9.55 3.31 5.73
N ILE A 14 -8.40 2.82 6.20
CA ILE A 14 -7.39 2.17 5.37
C ILE A 14 -7.97 0.91 4.71
N GLU A 15 -8.70 0.09 5.46
CA GLU A 15 -9.37 -1.10 4.91
C GLU A 15 -10.33 -0.74 3.78
N GLN A 16 -11.15 0.31 3.96
CA GLN A 16 -12.07 0.78 2.93
C GLN A 16 -11.31 1.24 1.67
N VAL A 17 -10.24 2.02 1.83
CA VAL A 17 -9.39 2.46 0.70
C VAL A 17 -8.81 1.26 -0.05
N ILE A 18 -8.35 0.23 0.65
CA ILE A 18 -7.82 -0.99 0.04
C ILE A 18 -8.91 -1.73 -0.75
N ARG A 19 -10.13 -1.83 -0.21
CA ARG A 19 -11.27 -2.47 -0.88
C ARG A 19 -11.70 -1.73 -2.15
N ASP A 20 -11.58 -0.40 -2.13
CA ASP A 20 -11.91 0.48 -3.27
C ASP A 20 -10.74 0.60 -4.27
N SER A 21 -9.60 -0.05 -3.98
CA SER A 21 -8.44 -0.05 -4.87
C SER A 21 -8.57 -1.08 -5.99
N ARG A 22 -7.99 -0.76 -7.15
CA ARG A 22 -7.85 -1.73 -8.25
C ARG A 22 -6.53 -2.49 -8.16
N VAL A 23 -6.52 -3.71 -8.70
CA VAL A 23 -5.29 -4.48 -8.90
C VAL A 23 -4.52 -3.90 -10.10
N LEU A 24 -3.25 -3.53 -9.90
CA LEU A 24 -2.32 -3.13 -10.98
C LEU A 24 -1.42 -4.27 -11.43
N LEU A 25 -0.95 -5.09 -10.49
CA LEU A 25 -0.08 -6.22 -10.74
C LEU A 25 -0.45 -7.33 -9.76
N GLU A 26 -0.57 -8.55 -10.29
CA GLU A 26 -0.73 -9.76 -9.49
C GLU A 26 0.23 -10.83 -10.01
N THR A 27 0.97 -11.42 -9.09
CA THR A 27 1.91 -12.52 -9.34
C THR A 27 1.68 -13.60 -8.28
N LYS A 28 2.44 -14.69 -8.33
CA LYS A 28 2.33 -15.75 -7.32
C LYS A 28 2.63 -15.28 -5.89
N THR A 29 3.48 -14.26 -5.74
CA THR A 29 4.02 -13.83 -4.44
C THR A 29 3.81 -12.35 -4.13
N HIS A 30 3.41 -11.54 -5.13
CA HIS A 30 3.21 -10.10 -4.99
C HIS A 30 1.87 -9.69 -5.58
N LEU A 31 1.21 -8.75 -4.90
CA LEU A 31 -0.01 -8.07 -5.34
C LEU A 31 0.19 -6.56 -5.15
N TYR A 32 -0.15 -5.76 -6.15
CA TYR A 32 -0.10 -4.31 -6.07
C TYR A 32 -1.50 -3.74 -6.27
N LEU A 33 -1.98 -3.04 -5.25
CA LEU A 33 -3.26 -2.34 -5.29
C LEU A 33 -3.04 -0.84 -5.47
N TYR A 34 -3.97 -0.20 -6.15
CA TYR A 34 -3.95 1.23 -6.43
C TYR A 34 -5.30 1.89 -6.23
N HIS A 35 -5.33 2.92 -5.40
CA HIS A 35 -6.49 3.78 -5.21
C HIS A 35 -6.32 5.09 -5.98
N GLU A 36 -6.99 5.21 -7.11
CA GLU A 36 -6.83 6.34 -8.04
C GLU A 36 -7.22 7.68 -7.40
N GLY A 37 -8.32 7.73 -6.64
CA GLY A 37 -8.81 8.98 -6.05
C GLY A 37 -7.90 9.58 -4.96
N LEU A 38 -6.94 8.81 -4.46
CA LEU A 38 -5.99 9.25 -3.42
C LEU A 38 -4.53 9.14 -3.88
N ASP A 39 -4.31 8.67 -5.10
CA ASP A 39 -3.00 8.25 -5.63
C ASP A 39 -2.17 7.40 -4.63
N LEU A 40 -2.83 6.41 -4.00
CA LEU A 40 -2.20 5.51 -3.03
C LEU A 40 -1.92 4.15 -3.63
N ARG A 41 -0.74 3.60 -3.34
CA ARG A 41 -0.35 2.24 -3.75
C ARG A 41 -0.05 1.38 -2.53
N PHE A 42 -0.51 0.14 -2.60
CA PHE A 42 -0.33 -0.86 -1.55
C PHE A 42 0.40 -2.07 -2.15
N PRO A 43 1.74 -2.14 -2.02
CA PRO A 43 2.47 -3.37 -2.26
C PRO A 43 2.12 -4.39 -1.18
N CYS A 44 1.68 -5.56 -1.63
CA CYS A 44 1.33 -6.69 -0.81
C CYS A 44 2.21 -7.88 -1.16
N VAL A 45 2.58 -8.67 -0.16
CA VAL A 45 3.23 -9.97 -0.36
C VAL A 45 2.31 -11.09 0.09
N LYS A 46 2.46 -12.26 -0.51
CA LYS A 46 1.72 -13.44 -0.10
C LYS A 46 2.34 -14.05 1.16
N ASP A 47 1.52 -14.30 2.17
CA ASP A 47 1.86 -15.01 3.40
C ASP A 47 0.81 -16.11 3.64
N GLY A 48 1.18 -17.35 3.33
CA GLY A 48 0.24 -18.47 3.24
C GLY A 48 -0.87 -18.21 2.22
N GLU A 49 -2.12 -18.25 2.69
CA GLU A 49 -3.33 -17.94 1.89
C GLU A 49 -3.75 -16.47 1.96
N THR A 50 -2.98 -15.62 2.66
CA THR A 50 -3.32 -14.22 2.89
C THR A 50 -2.37 -13.27 2.17
N TRP A 51 -2.87 -12.08 1.82
CA TRP A 51 -2.06 -10.98 1.31
C TRP A 51 -1.79 -9.97 2.42
N VAL A 52 -0.51 -9.66 2.64
CA VAL A 52 -0.08 -8.73 3.69
C VAL A 52 0.47 -7.46 3.04
N VAL A 53 -0.15 -6.32 3.34
CA VAL A 53 0.33 -5.00 2.92
C VAL A 53 1.66 -4.70 3.62
N LYS A 54 2.72 -4.42 2.85
CA LYS A 54 4.05 -4.11 3.39
C LYS A 54 4.26 -2.63 3.67
N SER A 55 3.69 -1.78 2.84
CA SER A 55 3.80 -0.34 2.96
C SER A 55 2.64 0.36 2.27
N VAL A 56 2.55 1.67 2.47
CA VAL A 56 1.67 2.56 1.72
C VAL A 56 2.57 3.55 1.01
N ILE A 57 2.46 3.62 -0.32
CA ILE A 57 3.27 4.50 -1.16
C ILE A 57 2.35 5.60 -1.68
N VAL A 58 2.72 6.85 -1.40
CA VAL A 58 2.09 8.05 -2.00
C VAL A 58 2.94 8.56 -3.17
N GLN A 59 2.36 9.42 -4.00
CA GLN A 59 3.08 10.14 -5.04
C GLN A 59 4.38 10.78 -4.49
N GLY A 60 5.49 10.57 -5.19
CA GLY A 60 6.80 11.13 -4.82
C GLY A 60 7.61 10.30 -3.82
N MET A 61 7.06 9.21 -3.27
CA MET A 61 7.84 8.24 -2.51
C MET A 61 8.53 7.25 -3.47
N GLY A 62 9.84 7.11 -3.33
CA GLY A 62 10.64 6.03 -3.90
C GLY A 62 10.90 4.94 -2.86
N MET A 63 11.12 3.71 -3.32
CA MET A 63 11.63 2.63 -2.47
C MET A 63 13.03 2.29 -2.96
N GLU A 64 14.03 2.43 -2.11
CA GLU A 64 15.36 1.90 -2.37
C GLU A 64 15.40 0.47 -1.84
N ALA A 65 15.67 -0.50 -2.71
CA ALA A 65 16.00 -1.84 -2.28
C ALA A 65 17.42 -1.80 -1.71
N GLN A 66 17.57 -2.07 -0.41
CA GLN A 66 18.87 -2.41 0.12
C GLN A 66 19.13 -3.88 -0.23
N GLU A 67 20.17 -4.12 -1.02
CA GLU A 67 20.70 -5.48 -1.20
C GLU A 67 21.25 -5.95 0.16
N GLU A 68 20.85 -7.15 0.60
CA GLU A 68 21.42 -7.83 1.77
C GLU A 68 22.86 -8.30 1.51
#